data_AF-F0UBU7-F1
#
_entry.id   AF-F0UBU7-F1
#
_cell.length_a   1.000
_cell.length_b   1.000
_cell.length_c   1.000
_cell.angle_alpha   90.00
_cell.angle_beta   90.00
_cell.angle_gamma   90.00
#
_symmetry.space_group_name_H-M   'P 1'
#
loop_
_entity.id
_entity.type
_entity.pdbx_description
1 polymer ?
#
loop_
_entity_poly.entity_id
_entity_poly.type
_entity_poly.pdbx_seq_one_letter_code
_entity_poly.pdbx_strand_id
1 'polypeptide(L)'
;MTSLLRWAKATFQRVPSPPLCFPTSGFKTVMKVYTCDKANQEEFQIYKYLNQQNPSHPGYAHVRKALEMFTIPHSEGDHHCLVQKPMWESFKDLLYHNPNHQFTENLLRAGLIQVFLALDYLHTECKLVHTDIKGDNILQEIKDRVILESFTKAEMKKSSL
;
A
#
# COMPACT_ATOMS: atom_id res chain seq x y z
N MET A 1 -32.79 -1.68 -32.51
CA MET A 1 -31.38 -1.25 -32.33
C MET A 1 -30.80 -1.95 -31.10
N THR A 2 -30.56 -3.27 -31.19
CA THR A 2 -30.22 -4.11 -30.02
C THR A 2 -29.19 -5.19 -30.34
N SER A 3 -28.34 -4.97 -31.34
CA SER A 3 -27.37 -5.97 -31.81
C SER A 3 -25.89 -5.57 -31.68
N LEU A 4 -25.56 -4.33 -31.32
CA LEU A 4 -24.17 -3.86 -31.27
C LEU A 4 -23.51 -3.94 -29.87
N LEU A 5 -24.29 -4.16 -28.80
CA LEU A 5 -23.78 -4.15 -27.42
C LEU A 5 -23.33 -5.52 -26.89
N ARG A 6 -23.50 -6.61 -27.66
CA ARG A 6 -23.09 -7.97 -27.22
C ARG A 6 -21.59 -8.23 -27.40
N TRP A 7 -20.94 -7.62 -28.39
CA TRP A 7 -19.53 -7.90 -28.69
C TRP A 7 -18.56 -7.20 -27.72
N ALA A 8 -18.93 -6.04 -27.18
CA ALA A 8 -18.09 -5.27 -26.26
C ALA A 8 -17.92 -5.92 -24.87
N LYS A 9 -18.79 -6.86 -24.48
CA LYS A 9 -18.65 -7.61 -23.21
C LYS A 9 -17.76 -8.84 -23.32
N ALA A 10 -17.50 -9.35 -24.53
CA ALA A 10 -16.72 -10.57 -24.73
C ALA A 10 -15.20 -10.31 -24.74
N THR A 11 -14.76 -9.12 -25.15
CA THR A 11 -13.33 -8.76 -25.22
C THR A 11 -12.70 -8.35 -23.89
N PHE A 12 -13.49 -8.23 -22.82
CA PHE A 12 -12.99 -7.90 -21.47
C PHE A 12 -13.25 -8.99 -20.42
N GLN A 13 -13.75 -10.16 -20.83
CA GLN A 13 -13.72 -11.33 -19.94
C GLN A 13 -12.31 -11.89 -19.94
N ARG A 14 -11.47 -11.33 -19.06
CA ARG A 14 -10.21 -11.96 -18.67
C ARG A 14 -10.55 -13.39 -18.23
N VAL A 15 -9.89 -14.36 -18.84
CA VAL A 15 -9.85 -15.74 -18.34
C VAL A 15 -9.49 -15.64 -16.85
N PRO A 16 -10.22 -16.29 -15.93
CA PRO A 16 -9.84 -16.27 -14.53
C PRO A 16 -8.41 -16.80 -14.43
N SER A 17 -7.50 -15.95 -13.96
CA SER A 17 -6.14 -16.39 -13.65
C SER A 17 -6.25 -17.58 -12.69
N PRO A 18 -5.37 -18.60 -12.79
CA PRO A 18 -5.24 -19.58 -11.73
C PRO A 18 -5.12 -18.86 -10.38
N PRO A 19 -5.70 -19.38 -9.29
CA PRO A 19 -5.54 -18.78 -7.97
C PRO A 19 -4.05 -18.62 -7.69
N LEU A 20 -3.59 -17.38 -7.55
CA LEU A 20 -2.23 -17.09 -7.11
C LEU A 20 -2.10 -17.60 -5.68
N CYS A 21 -1.50 -18.79 -5.53
CA CYS A 21 -1.09 -19.31 -4.24
C CYS A 21 0.21 -18.60 -3.84
N PHE A 22 0.07 -17.59 -2.98
CA PHE A 22 1.21 -16.87 -2.42
C PHE A 22 1.96 -17.76 -1.41
N PRO A 23 3.30 -17.79 -1.46
CA PRO A 23 4.08 -18.43 -0.41
C PRO A 23 3.86 -17.67 0.89
N THR A 24 3.15 -18.30 1.82
CA THR A 24 3.09 -17.96 3.26
C THR A 24 2.70 -16.52 3.65
N SER A 25 1.39 -16.28 3.72
CA SER A 25 0.63 -15.76 4.88
C SER A 25 -0.63 -15.10 4.34
N GLY A 26 -1.77 -15.25 5.02
CA GLY A 26 -3.07 -14.76 4.53
C GLY A 26 -3.12 -13.23 4.31
N PHE A 27 -4.33 -12.68 4.18
CA PHE A 27 -4.65 -11.26 3.94
C PHE A 27 -4.15 -10.24 5.00
N LYS A 28 -3.14 -10.60 5.79
CA LYS A 28 -2.42 -9.78 6.78
C LYS A 28 -1.41 -8.82 6.12
N THR A 29 -1.24 -8.87 4.81
CA THR A 29 -0.28 -8.06 4.05
C THR A 29 -0.89 -7.53 2.76
N VAL A 30 -0.47 -6.34 2.33
CA VAL A 30 -0.77 -5.77 1.01
C VAL A 30 0.42 -6.01 0.11
N MET A 31 0.19 -6.60 -1.06
CA MET A 31 1.23 -6.80 -2.08
C MET A 31 1.03 -5.82 -3.23
N LYS A 32 2.04 -5.00 -3.50
CA LYS A 32 2.13 -4.18 -4.71
C LYS A 32 2.99 -4.94 -5.72
N VAL A 33 2.37 -5.34 -6.82
CA VAL A 33 3.06 -5.95 -7.97
C VAL A 33 3.32 -4.86 -8.98
N TYR A 34 4.58 -4.65 -9.30
CA TYR A 34 4.98 -3.65 -10.27
C TYR A 34 4.95 -4.21 -11.70
N THR A 35 4.61 -3.35 -12.65
CA THR A 35 4.84 -3.62 -14.08
C THR A 35 6.34 -3.61 -14.37
N CYS A 36 6.78 -4.34 -15.40
CA CYS A 36 8.20 -4.49 -15.77
C CYS A 36 8.86 -3.22 -16.32
N ASP A 37 8.29 -2.04 -16.06
CA ASP A 37 8.85 -0.76 -16.48
C ASP A 37 10.00 -0.29 -15.57
N LYS A 38 10.80 0.64 -16.07
CA LYS A 38 11.96 1.20 -15.36
C LYS A 38 11.58 2.08 -14.16
N ALA A 39 10.45 2.79 -14.23
CA ALA A 39 10.04 3.71 -13.17
C ALA A 39 9.77 2.96 -11.86
N ASN A 40 9.21 1.76 -11.96
CA ASN A 40 8.94 0.92 -10.81
C ASN A 40 10.20 0.33 -10.15
N GLN A 41 11.30 0.22 -10.90
CA GLN A 41 12.57 -0.25 -10.34
C GLN A 41 13.15 0.76 -9.35
N GLU A 42 12.97 2.06 -9.60
CA GLU A 42 13.46 3.12 -8.70
C GLU A 42 12.76 3.07 -7.33
N GLU A 43 11.43 2.97 -7.31
CA GLU A 43 10.66 2.83 -6.06
C GLU A 43 11.09 1.58 -5.29
N PHE A 44 11.27 0.46 -5.99
CA PHE A 44 11.75 -0.78 -5.38
C PHE A 44 13.14 -0.61 -4.76
N GLN A 45 14.10 0.03 -5.43
CA GLN A 45 15.42 0.29 -4.85
C GLN A 45 15.35 1.24 -3.64
N ILE A 46 14.47 2.25 -3.67
CA ILE A 46 14.24 3.13 -2.52
C ILE A 46 13.77 2.34 -1.31
N TYR A 47 12.81 1.43 -1.47
CA TYR A 47 12.35 0.57 -0.36
C TYR A 47 13.46 -0.33 0.17
N LYS A 48 14.28 -0.91 -0.73
CA LYS A 48 15.43 -1.73 -0.33
C LYS A 48 16.42 -0.93 0.50
N TYR A 49 16.73 0.29 0.07
CA TYR A 49 17.62 1.21 0.79
C TYR A 49 17.03 1.62 2.15
N LEU A 50 15.74 1.99 2.18
CA LEU A 50 15.02 2.38 3.41
C LEU A 50 15.09 1.27 4.48
N ASN A 51 15.00 0.01 4.08
CA ASN A 51 15.03 -1.12 5.01
C ASN A 51 16.40 -1.36 5.67
N GLN A 52 17.46 -0.75 5.15
CA GLN A 52 18.83 -0.89 5.67
C GLN A 52 19.24 0.25 6.62
N GLN A 53 18.40 1.28 6.76
CA GLN A 53 18.70 2.47 7.54
C GLN A 53 18.38 2.30 9.03
N ASN A 54 18.85 3.24 9.85
CA ASN A 54 18.78 3.23 11.31
C ASN A 54 17.35 3.02 11.86
N PRO A 55 17.03 1.87 12.50
CA PRO A 55 15.72 1.60 13.07
C PRO A 55 15.46 2.31 14.41
N SER A 56 16.50 2.87 15.03
CA SER A 56 16.39 3.52 16.35
C SER A 56 15.90 4.97 16.28
N HIS A 57 15.89 5.56 15.08
CA HIS A 57 15.45 6.94 14.90
C HIS A 57 13.93 7.05 15.18
N PRO A 58 13.45 8.07 15.94
CA PRO A 58 12.02 8.19 16.29
C PRO A 58 11.08 8.25 15.06
N GLY A 59 11.56 8.88 13.99
CA GLY A 59 10.84 8.94 12.71
C GLY A 59 10.75 7.64 11.91
N TYR A 60 11.54 6.62 12.25
CA TYR A 60 11.57 5.33 11.53
C TYR A 60 10.17 4.69 11.44
N ALA A 61 9.44 4.71 12.56
CA ALA A 61 8.12 4.10 12.66
C ALA A 61 7.03 4.84 11.84
N HIS A 62 7.31 6.08 11.42
CA HIS A 62 6.36 6.92 10.69
C HIS A 62 6.57 6.88 9.17
N VAL A 63 7.51 6.06 8.68
CA VAL A 63 7.71 5.80 7.24
C VAL A 63 7.27 4.38 6.93
N ARG A 64 6.44 4.21 5.91
CA ARG A 64 5.99 2.89 5.45
C ARG A 64 7.18 2.10 4.91
N LYS A 65 7.34 0.86 5.35
CA LYS A 65 8.44 -0.04 4.95
C LYS A 65 7.95 -1.27 4.18
N ALA A 66 8.88 -1.95 3.53
CA ALA A 66 8.63 -3.27 2.99
C ALA A 66 8.78 -4.32 4.10
N LEU A 67 7.78 -5.19 4.26
CA LEU A 67 7.89 -6.42 5.04
C LEU A 67 8.71 -7.46 4.29
N GLU A 68 8.47 -7.58 3.00
CA GLU A 68 9.15 -8.52 2.11
C GLU A 68 9.24 -7.95 0.71
N MET A 69 10.28 -8.36 -0.03
CA MET A 69 10.55 -7.92 -1.39
C MET A 69 11.05 -9.12 -2.19
N PHE A 70 10.43 -9.40 -3.33
CA PHE A 70 10.82 -10.52 -4.19
C PHE A 70 10.51 -10.22 -5.66
N THR A 71 10.92 -11.13 -6.54
CA THR A 71 10.75 -11.00 -7.98
C THR A 71 10.06 -12.23 -8.54
N ILE A 72 9.08 -12.04 -9.42
CA ILE A 72 8.40 -13.12 -10.14
C ILE A 72 8.91 -13.13 -11.59
N PRO A 73 9.54 -14.22 -12.05
CA PRO A 73 10.03 -14.31 -13.42
C PRO A 73 8.88 -14.30 -14.45
N HIS A 74 9.04 -13.56 -15.54
CA HIS A 74 8.12 -13.58 -16.67
C HIS A 74 8.85 -13.40 -18.01
N SER A 75 8.23 -13.86 -19.11
CA SER A 75 8.85 -13.95 -20.43
C SER A 75 9.28 -12.60 -21.01
N GLU A 76 8.59 -11.52 -20.65
CA GLU A 76 8.88 -10.16 -21.11
C GLU A 76 9.72 -9.34 -20.12
N GLY A 77 10.10 -9.95 -19.00
CA GLY A 77 10.83 -9.31 -17.92
C GLY A 77 10.32 -9.72 -16.55
N ASP A 78 11.11 -9.42 -15.54
CA ASP A 78 10.81 -9.79 -14.16
C ASP A 78 9.82 -8.80 -13.51
N HIS A 79 8.85 -9.32 -12.75
CA HIS A 79 7.94 -8.50 -11.95
C HIS A 79 8.46 -8.34 -10.53
N HIS A 80 8.81 -7.10 -10.15
CA HIS A 80 9.14 -6.80 -8.77
C HIS A 80 7.88 -6.75 -7.90
N CYS A 81 7.95 -7.34 -6.71
CA CYS A 81 6.85 -7.44 -5.76
C CYS A 81 7.28 -6.86 -4.42
N LEU A 82 6.45 -5.96 -3.88
CA LEU A 82 6.65 -5.31 -2.60
C LEU A 82 5.51 -5.67 -1.66
N VAL A 83 5.83 -6.31 -0.54
CA VAL A 83 4.87 -6.67 0.50
C VAL A 83 4.94 -5.65 1.62
N GLN A 84 3.80 -5.10 2.03
CA GLN A 84 3.69 -4.08 3.07
C GLN A 84 2.57 -4.41 4.04
N LYS A 85 2.58 -3.77 5.21
CA LYS A 85 1.43 -3.81 6.12
C LYS A 85 0.20 -3.18 5.45
N PRO A 86 -1.01 -3.73 5.70
CA PRO A 86 -2.25 -3.03 5.39
C PRO A 86 -2.36 -1.77 6.25
N MET A 87 -2.88 -0.72 5.64
CA MET A 87 -3.12 0.57 6.27
C MET A 87 -4.60 0.90 6.14
N TRP A 88 -5.12 1.70 7.07
CA TRP A 88 -6.42 2.36 6.96
C TRP A 88 -6.37 3.45 5.89
N GLU A 89 -7.47 4.19 5.80
CA GLU A 89 -7.70 5.35 4.97
C GLU A 89 -6.58 6.41 5.08
N SER A 90 -6.46 7.18 3.98
CA SER A 90 -5.57 8.32 3.92
C SER A 90 -6.15 9.52 4.66
N PHE A 91 -5.34 10.52 4.97
CA PHE A 91 -5.83 11.78 5.54
C PHE A 91 -6.87 12.46 4.65
N LYS A 92 -6.74 12.32 3.33
CA LYS A 92 -7.74 12.86 2.39
C LYS A 92 -9.08 12.13 2.52
N ASP A 93 -9.06 10.82 2.63
CA ASP A 93 -10.29 10.01 2.78
C ASP A 93 -10.99 10.36 4.10
N LEU A 94 -10.23 10.51 5.19
CA LEU A 94 -10.78 10.91 6.48
C LEU A 94 -11.41 12.31 6.44
N LEU A 95 -10.79 13.26 5.72
CA LEU A 95 -11.38 14.58 5.50
C LEU A 95 -12.66 14.48 4.67
N TYR A 96 -12.71 13.59 3.68
CA TYR A 96 -13.90 13.37 2.87
C TYR A 96 -15.06 12.78 3.69
N HIS A 97 -14.77 11.84 4.61
CA HIS A 97 -15.76 11.23 5.48
C HIS A 97 -16.28 12.16 6.59
N ASN A 98 -15.52 13.19 6.95
CA ASN A 98 -16.01 14.20 7.88
C ASN A 98 -17.00 15.16 7.17
N PRO A 99 -18.25 15.29 7.64
CA PRO A 99 -19.22 16.25 7.09
C PRO A 99 -18.72 17.69 6.99
N ASN A 100 -17.80 18.10 7.88
CA ASN A 100 -17.25 19.45 7.91
C ASN A 100 -15.95 19.61 7.10
N HIS A 101 -15.45 18.52 6.50
CA HIS A 101 -14.21 18.48 5.73
C HIS A 101 -12.97 19.06 6.43
N GLN A 102 -12.92 18.94 7.76
CA GLN A 102 -11.88 19.57 8.59
C GLN A 102 -11.43 18.64 9.70
N PHE A 103 -10.14 18.59 9.99
CA PHE A 103 -9.68 17.93 11.22
C PHE A 103 -9.90 18.84 12.43
N THR A 104 -10.14 18.22 13.59
CA THR A 104 -10.00 18.94 14.86
C THR A 104 -8.53 19.34 15.04
N GLU A 105 -8.28 20.44 15.74
CA GLU A 105 -6.92 20.93 15.99
C GLU A 105 -6.03 19.83 16.60
N ASN A 106 -6.57 19.09 17.57
CA ASN A 106 -5.85 18.00 18.25
C ASN A 106 -5.44 16.89 17.28
N LEU A 107 -6.34 16.47 16.38
CA LEU A 107 -6.06 15.41 15.42
C LEU A 107 -5.04 15.87 14.37
N LEU A 108 -5.20 17.10 13.86
CA LEU A 108 -4.26 17.68 12.91
C LEU A 108 -2.86 17.82 13.53
N ARG A 109 -2.77 18.35 14.76
CA ARG A 109 -1.51 18.51 15.49
C ARG A 109 -0.82 17.16 15.67
N ALA A 110 -1.55 16.14 16.13
CA ALA A 110 -1.00 14.79 16.30
C ALA A 110 -0.52 14.18 14.97
N GLY A 111 -1.26 14.40 13.89
CA GLY A 111 -0.87 13.96 12.54
C GLY A 111 0.40 14.65 12.04
N LEU A 112 0.48 15.98 12.18
CA LEU A 112 1.64 16.76 11.75
C LEU A 112 2.91 16.40 12.51
N ILE A 113 2.83 16.11 13.81
CA ILE A 113 3.98 15.64 14.60
C ILE A 113 4.55 14.34 13.97
N GLN A 114 3.69 13.39 13.61
CA GLN A 114 4.13 12.14 12.98
C GLN A 114 4.75 12.37 11.60
N VAL A 115 4.15 13.26 10.79
CA VAL A 115 4.70 13.66 9.48
C VAL A 115 6.07 14.30 9.64
N PHE A 116 6.26 15.20 10.60
CA PHE A 116 7.56 15.84 10.82
C PHE A 116 8.62 14.86 11.32
N LEU A 117 8.26 13.90 12.18
CA LEU A 117 9.17 12.83 12.57
C LEU A 117 9.57 11.97 11.36
N ALA A 118 8.60 11.60 10.51
CA ALA A 118 8.88 10.85 9.28
C ALA A 118 9.83 11.62 8.35
N LEU A 119 9.58 12.92 8.13
CA LEU A 119 10.40 13.76 7.27
C LEU A 119 11.80 13.97 7.83
N ASP A 120 11.93 14.17 9.13
CA ASP A 120 13.23 14.24 9.81
C ASP A 120 14.03 12.98 9.52
N TYR A 121 13.46 11.79 9.76
CA TYR A 121 14.12 10.52 9.45
C TYR A 121 14.48 10.35 7.97
N LEU A 122 13.58 10.70 7.05
CA LEU A 122 13.85 10.61 5.62
C LEU A 122 15.03 11.52 5.22
N HIS A 123 15.08 12.74 5.75
CA HIS A 123 16.10 13.72 5.37
C HIS A 123 17.43 13.52 6.10
N THR A 124 17.42 13.20 7.39
CA THR A 124 18.65 13.13 8.22
C THR A 124 19.32 11.78 8.12
N GLU A 125 18.58 10.68 8.25
CA GLU A 125 19.13 9.31 8.22
C GLU A 125 19.17 8.77 6.78
N CYS A 126 18.06 8.90 6.04
CA CYS A 126 17.95 8.25 4.72
C CYS A 126 18.47 9.11 3.57
N LYS A 127 18.67 10.42 3.76
CA LYS A 127 19.03 11.37 2.68
C LYS A 127 18.07 11.31 1.48
N LEU A 128 16.79 11.06 1.73
CA LEU A 128 15.74 10.95 0.71
C LEU A 128 14.73 12.07 0.83
N VAL A 129 14.30 12.62 -0.30
CA VAL A 129 13.18 13.58 -0.38
C VAL A 129 11.99 12.87 -1.00
N HIS A 130 10.83 12.89 -0.34
CA HIS A 130 9.62 12.19 -0.84
C HIS A 130 9.00 12.85 -2.08
N THR A 131 9.13 14.17 -2.23
CA THR A 131 8.62 15.00 -3.35
C THR A 131 7.09 15.08 -3.57
N ASP A 132 6.28 14.26 -2.89
CA ASP A 132 4.82 14.20 -3.06
C ASP A 132 4.08 14.06 -1.72
N ILE A 133 4.43 14.90 -0.74
CA ILE A 133 3.75 14.91 0.56
C ILE A 133 2.38 15.59 0.42
N LYS A 134 1.32 14.78 0.50
CA LYS A 134 -0.09 15.21 0.42
C LYS A 134 -1.00 14.26 1.18
N GLY A 135 -2.24 14.68 1.41
CA GLY A 135 -3.22 13.91 2.19
C GLY A 135 -3.47 12.49 1.69
N ASP A 136 -3.38 12.24 0.38
CA ASP A 136 -3.51 10.90 -0.23
C ASP A 136 -2.40 9.92 0.21
N ASN A 137 -1.21 10.44 0.52
CA ASN A 137 -0.01 9.65 0.81
C ASN A 137 0.26 9.51 2.32
N ILE A 138 -0.61 10.07 3.17
CA ILE A 138 -0.51 9.97 4.64
C ILE A 138 -1.56 8.95 5.10
N LEU A 139 -1.14 7.71 5.32
CA LEU A 139 -2.00 6.59 5.67
C LEU A 139 -1.96 6.29 7.17
N GLN A 140 -3.09 5.83 7.72
CA GLN A 140 -3.17 5.43 9.12
C GLN A 140 -2.83 3.94 9.32
N GLU A 141 -2.04 3.59 10.35
CA GLU A 141 -1.75 2.18 10.66
C GLU A 141 -2.95 1.49 11.33
N ILE A 142 -3.25 0.27 10.89
CA ILE A 142 -4.22 -0.61 11.54
C ILE A 142 -3.55 -1.26 12.77
N LYS A 143 -3.82 -0.74 13.98
CA LYS A 143 -3.27 -1.32 15.21
C LYS A 143 -4.00 -2.58 15.66
N ASP A 144 -5.32 -2.64 15.46
CA ASP A 144 -6.13 -3.78 15.88
C ASP A 144 -6.11 -4.89 14.82
N ARG A 145 -5.33 -5.93 15.10
CA ARG A 145 -5.20 -7.10 14.22
C ARG A 145 -6.46 -7.96 14.16
N VAL A 146 -7.34 -7.89 15.16
CA VAL A 146 -8.59 -8.67 15.21
C VAL A 146 -9.50 -8.27 14.06
N ILE A 147 -9.49 -6.99 13.67
CA ILE A 147 -10.26 -6.48 12.53
C ILE A 147 -9.83 -7.15 11.22
N LEU A 148 -8.51 -7.29 11.00
CA LEU A 148 -7.98 -7.95 9.80
C LEU A 148 -8.34 -9.44 9.79
N GLU A 149 -8.28 -10.10 10.93
CA GLU A 149 -8.61 -11.52 11.04
C GLU A 149 -10.10 -11.80 10.83
N SER A 150 -10.98 -10.95 11.36
CA SER A 150 -12.43 -11.09 11.16
C SER A 150 -12.81 -10.84 9.70
N PHE A 151 -12.24 -9.81 9.07
CA PHE A 151 -12.42 -9.53 7.65
C PHE A 151 -11.95 -10.69 6.78
N THR A 152 -10.74 -11.20 7.05
CA THR A 152 -10.18 -12.36 6.34
C THR A 152 -11.10 -13.57 6.41
N LYS A 153 -11.61 -13.90 7.62
CA LYS A 153 -12.53 -15.02 7.82
C LYS A 153 -13.84 -14.83 7.07
N ALA A 154 -14.33 -13.60 6.96
CA ALA A 154 -15.56 -13.29 6.23
C ALA A 154 -15.37 -13.46 4.71
N GLU A 155 -14.28 -12.94 4.13
CA GLU A 155 -14.00 -13.07 2.70
C GLU A 155 -13.75 -14.53 2.28
N MET A 156 -13.01 -15.31 3.09
CA MET A 156 -12.79 -16.74 2.79
C MET A 156 -14.10 -17.55 2.75
N LYS A 157 -15.07 -17.21 3.61
CA LYS A 157 -16.40 -17.83 3.56
C LYS A 157 -17.18 -17.43 2.32
N LYS A 158 -17.00 -16.19 1.84
CA LYS A 158 -17.67 -15.64 0.67
C LYS A 158 -17.16 -16.22 -0.65
N SER A 159 -15.86 -16.53 -0.75
CA SER A 159 -15.26 -17.21 -1.92
C SER A 159 -15.59 -18.71 -2.04
N SER A 160 -16.33 -19.28 -1.09
CA SER A 160 -16.75 -20.69 -1.11
C SER A 160 -18.13 -20.91 -1.77
N LEU A 161 -18.64 -19.91 -2.51
CA LEU A 161 -19.90 -19.94 -3.27
C LEU A 161 -19.64 -19.77 -4.77
#